data_AF-H7CHY6-F1
#
_entry.id   AF-H7CHY6-F1
#
_cell.length_a   1.000
_cell.length_b   1.000
_cell.length_c   1.000
_cell.angle_alpha   90.00
_cell.angle_beta   90.00
_cell.angle_gamma   90.00
#
_symmetry.space_group_name_H-M   'P 1'
#
loop_
_entity.id
_entity.type
_entity.pdbx_description
1 polymer ?
#
loop_
_entity_poly.entity_id
_entity_poly.type
_entity_poly.pdbx_seq_one_letter_code
_entity_poly.pdbx_strand_id
1 'polypeptide(L)'
;AAMQQMWDDIRRTIIVGMDLAHATLQKRLGKEVTPETINEYLHILNHAMPGAAVVQEHMVETHPALTEDCYVKVFTGDDELADDIEPQFLLNIEKLFPGKSAEALKAAVGKSMFQAVHIPTIVSRTCDGGTTSRWSAMQLGMSYIAAYRMCAGEAAVADLSFAAKHAGVIQMADILPARRARGPNEPGGIKFGHFADMVQADRKYPNDPAKASLEVVGAGTMLFDQIWLGSYMSGGVGFTQYATAAYTDNILDEFTYYGMDYIKDKYKVDWKNPNPADKVTPTQEIVNDIATEVTLNAMEQYEQFPTMMEDHFGGSQRAGVIAAASGLSTGIATGNSNAGLNGWYLSMLLHKEGWSRLGFFGYDLQDQCGSTNSLSVRPDEGCIGEFRGP
;
A
#
# COMPACT_ATOMS: atom_id res chain seq x y z
N ALA A 1 -3.71 18.25 7.85
CA ALA A 1 -3.31 18.36 6.43
C ALA A 1 -2.57 17.12 5.95
N ALA A 2 -1.41 16.76 6.55
CA ALA A 2 -0.62 15.59 6.14
C ALA A 2 -1.42 14.27 6.04
N MET A 3 -2.23 13.94 7.05
CA MET A 3 -3.09 12.74 7.03
C MET A 3 -4.05 12.70 5.82
N GLN A 4 -4.68 13.84 5.52
CA GLN A 4 -5.55 13.94 4.35
C GLN A 4 -4.76 13.82 3.05
N GLN A 5 -3.58 14.45 2.98
CA GLN A 5 -2.75 14.41 1.77
C GLN A 5 -2.19 13.00 1.52
N MET A 6 -1.81 12.24 2.56
CA MET A 6 -1.40 10.85 2.41
C MET A 6 -2.52 10.02 1.76
N TRP A 7 -3.76 10.21 2.21
CA TRP A 7 -4.91 9.57 1.59
C TRP A 7 -5.14 10.06 0.17
N ASP A 8 -5.14 11.38 -0.06
CA ASP A 8 -5.33 11.95 -1.39
C ASP A 8 -4.27 11.45 -2.38
N ASP A 9 -3.00 11.34 -1.96
CA ASP A 9 -1.89 10.82 -2.78
C ASP A 9 -2.09 9.35 -3.14
N ILE A 10 -2.61 8.50 -2.24
CA ILE A 10 -2.97 7.12 -2.59
C ILE A 10 -4.17 7.12 -3.55
N ARG A 11 -5.26 7.81 -3.20
CA ARG A 11 -6.52 7.81 -3.95
C ARG A 11 -6.33 8.30 -5.38
N ARG A 12 -5.53 9.36 -5.58
CA ARG A 12 -5.28 10.00 -6.87
C ARG A 12 -4.24 9.28 -7.73
N THR A 13 -3.69 8.16 -7.27
CA THR A 13 -2.66 7.40 -7.99
C THR A 13 -3.24 6.21 -8.74
N ILE A 14 -2.71 5.95 -9.94
CA ILE A 14 -2.97 4.73 -10.70
C ILE A 14 -1.71 4.31 -11.48
N ILE A 15 -1.50 3.00 -11.65
CA ILE A 15 -0.41 2.50 -12.48
C ILE A 15 -0.99 1.93 -13.77
N VAL A 16 -0.39 2.26 -14.92
CA VAL A 16 -0.85 1.82 -16.24
C VAL A 16 0.32 1.32 -17.10
N GLY A 17 0.28 0.05 -17.50
CA GLY A 17 1.27 -0.55 -18.41
C GLY A 17 1.23 0.05 -19.81
N MET A 18 2.40 0.24 -20.43
CA MET A 18 2.54 0.83 -21.77
C MET A 18 2.63 -0.21 -22.88
N ASP A 19 3.03 -1.44 -22.57
CA ASP A 19 3.31 -2.49 -23.56
C ASP A 19 2.13 -2.77 -24.50
N LEU A 20 0.90 -2.82 -23.97
CA LEU A 20 -0.31 -3.04 -24.77
C LEU A 20 -0.62 -1.85 -25.69
N ALA A 21 -0.36 -0.62 -25.22
CA ALA A 21 -0.54 0.57 -26.03
C ALA A 21 0.53 0.61 -27.16
N HIS A 22 1.79 0.34 -26.82
CA HIS A 22 2.87 0.22 -27.80
C HIS A 22 2.60 -0.86 -28.83
N ALA A 23 2.12 -2.04 -28.40
CA ALA A 23 1.73 -3.11 -29.31
C ALA A 23 0.56 -2.71 -30.22
N THR A 24 -0.39 -1.90 -29.73
CA THR A 24 -1.49 -1.37 -30.56
C THR A 24 -0.93 -0.45 -31.66
N LEU A 25 -0.03 0.47 -31.30
CA LEU A 25 0.61 1.37 -32.26
C LEU A 25 1.38 0.59 -33.34
N GLN A 26 2.20 -0.37 -32.93
CA GLN A 26 3.03 -1.16 -33.84
C GLN A 26 2.20 -2.07 -34.74
N LYS A 27 1.24 -2.82 -34.18
CA LYS A 27 0.52 -3.86 -34.92
C LYS A 27 -0.65 -3.32 -35.74
N ARG A 28 -1.39 -2.33 -35.23
CA ARG A 28 -2.60 -1.82 -35.92
C ARG A 28 -2.32 -0.61 -36.80
N LEU A 29 -1.30 0.18 -36.46
CA LEU A 29 -1.02 1.45 -37.16
C LEU A 29 0.34 1.46 -37.86
N GLY A 30 1.16 0.42 -37.69
CA GLY A 30 2.50 0.34 -38.29
C GLY A 30 3.44 1.45 -37.80
N LYS A 31 3.19 2.00 -36.60
CA LYS A 31 4.00 3.06 -36.02
C LYS A 31 5.16 2.48 -35.23
N GLU A 32 6.33 3.07 -35.40
CA GLU A 32 7.50 2.74 -34.58
C GLU A 32 7.35 3.36 -33.19
N VAL A 33 7.86 2.65 -32.18
CA VAL A 33 7.93 3.13 -30.80
C VAL A 33 9.40 3.07 -30.39
N THR A 34 9.98 4.23 -30.12
CA THR A 34 11.38 4.41 -29.73
C THR A 34 11.47 5.23 -28.45
N PRO A 35 12.61 5.28 -27.76
CA PRO A 35 12.77 6.19 -26.62
C PRO A 35 12.46 7.66 -26.97
N GLU A 36 12.79 8.10 -28.19
CA GLU A 36 12.46 9.45 -28.68
C GLU A 36 10.94 9.68 -28.72
N THR A 37 10.16 8.76 -29.31
CA THR A 37 8.70 8.90 -29.37
C THR A 37 8.04 8.74 -27.99
N ILE A 38 8.65 7.96 -27.08
CA ILE A 38 8.20 7.85 -25.69
C ILE A 38 8.44 9.16 -24.94
N ASN A 39 9.60 9.80 -25.09
CA ASN A 39 9.86 11.10 -24.49
C ASN A 39 8.92 12.18 -25.04
N GLU A 40 8.70 12.25 -26.35
CA GLU A 40 7.71 13.17 -26.96
C GLU A 40 6.30 12.93 -26.37
N TYR A 41 5.90 11.67 -26.23
CA TYR A 41 4.66 11.30 -25.56
C TYR A 41 4.59 11.77 -24.11
N LEU A 42 5.67 11.63 -23.32
CA LEU A 42 5.70 12.02 -21.91
C LEU A 42 5.65 13.53 -21.71
N HIS A 43 6.22 14.32 -22.61
CA HIS A 43 6.05 15.79 -22.64
C HIS A 43 4.58 16.16 -22.87
N ILE A 44 3.96 15.59 -23.91
CA ILE A 44 2.54 15.84 -24.24
C ILE A 44 1.64 15.39 -23.09
N LEU A 45 1.93 14.23 -22.50
CA LEU A 45 1.16 13.66 -21.41
C LEU A 45 1.21 14.50 -20.15
N ASN A 46 2.37 15.04 -19.78
CA ASN A 46 2.47 15.91 -18.60
C ASN A 46 1.83 17.29 -18.81
N HIS A 47 1.63 17.73 -20.06
CA HIS A 47 0.74 18.87 -20.37
C HIS A 47 -0.74 18.46 -20.28
N ALA A 48 -1.12 17.33 -20.86
CA ALA A 48 -2.52 16.90 -20.93
C ALA A 48 -3.08 16.42 -19.58
N MET A 49 -2.30 15.70 -18.76
CA MET A 49 -2.77 15.03 -17.55
C MET A 49 -3.42 15.97 -16.50
N PRO A 50 -2.89 17.19 -16.27
CA PRO A 50 -3.54 18.19 -15.42
C PRO A 50 -4.89 18.71 -15.94
N GLY A 51 -5.25 18.46 -17.20
CA GLY A 51 -6.51 18.89 -17.81
C GLY A 51 -6.36 19.96 -18.89
N ALA A 52 -5.28 19.90 -19.68
CA ALA A 52 -5.03 20.80 -20.81
C ALA A 52 -5.27 20.11 -22.17
N ALA A 53 -5.55 20.89 -23.21
CA ALA A 53 -5.94 20.37 -24.52
C ALA A 53 -4.73 20.15 -25.45
N VAL A 54 -4.83 19.13 -26.31
CA VAL A 54 -3.77 18.75 -27.28
C VAL A 54 -4.27 18.50 -28.72
N VAL A 55 -5.57 18.62 -28.98
CA VAL A 55 -6.16 18.35 -30.30
C VAL A 55 -7.20 19.39 -30.71
N GLN A 56 -8.23 19.58 -29.91
CA GLN A 56 -9.38 20.40 -30.31
C GLN A 56 -9.10 21.89 -30.14
N GLU A 57 -9.64 22.69 -31.07
CA GLU A 57 -9.66 24.16 -30.98
C GLU A 57 -10.69 24.63 -29.94
N HIS A 58 -10.49 25.85 -29.39
CA HIS A 58 -11.41 26.54 -28.50
C HIS A 58 -11.74 25.76 -27.21
N MET A 59 -10.76 25.05 -26.66
CA MET A 59 -10.90 24.33 -25.40
C MET A 59 -10.72 25.27 -24.20
N VAL A 60 -11.39 24.92 -23.11
CA VAL A 60 -11.11 25.45 -21.78
C VAL A 60 -10.22 24.46 -21.05
N GLU A 61 -9.35 24.97 -20.17
CA GLU A 61 -8.33 24.18 -19.49
C GLU A 61 -8.37 24.45 -17.98
N THR A 62 -7.84 23.52 -17.19
CA THR A 62 -7.62 23.74 -15.76
C THR A 62 -6.52 24.80 -15.56
N HIS A 63 -6.65 25.61 -14.50
CA HIS A 63 -5.59 26.56 -14.16
C HIS A 63 -4.38 25.79 -13.60
N PRO A 64 -3.16 25.89 -14.18
CA PRO A 64 -2.02 25.06 -13.77
C PRO A 64 -1.66 25.14 -12.28
N ALA A 65 -1.78 26.32 -11.67
CA ALA A 65 -1.53 26.49 -10.24
C ALA A 65 -2.52 25.75 -9.30
N LEU A 66 -3.64 25.23 -9.82
CA LEU A 66 -4.60 24.41 -9.06
C LEU A 66 -4.35 22.90 -9.23
N THR A 67 -3.45 22.52 -10.13
CA THR A 67 -3.19 21.13 -10.54
C THR A 67 -1.70 20.82 -10.61
N GLU A 68 -0.86 21.61 -9.93
CA GLU A 68 0.61 21.47 -9.94
C GLU A 68 1.10 20.15 -9.35
N ASP A 69 0.28 19.48 -8.55
CA ASP A 69 0.55 18.19 -7.95
C ASP A 69 0.31 17.01 -8.91
N CYS A 70 -0.27 17.28 -10.09
CA CYS A 70 -0.61 16.31 -11.11
C CYS A 70 0.55 16.08 -12.08
N TYR A 71 0.96 14.82 -12.25
CA TYR A 71 2.04 14.46 -13.17
C TYR A 71 2.01 12.97 -13.51
N VAL A 72 2.79 12.60 -14.53
CA VAL A 72 3.06 11.21 -14.91
C VAL A 72 4.55 10.96 -14.96
N LYS A 73 4.99 9.87 -14.34
CA LYS A 73 6.33 9.31 -14.50
C LYS A 73 6.26 7.85 -14.94
N VAL A 74 7.36 7.34 -15.47
CA VAL A 74 7.50 5.95 -15.91
C VAL A 74 8.57 5.21 -15.13
N PHE A 75 8.43 3.90 -15.03
CA PHE A 75 9.49 2.99 -14.62
C PHE A 75 9.50 1.76 -15.53
N THR A 76 10.65 1.12 -15.63
CA THR A 76 10.87 -0.10 -16.41
C THR A 76 12.01 -0.89 -15.76
N GLY A 77 12.02 -2.21 -15.94
CA GLY A 77 13.16 -3.06 -15.58
C GLY A 77 14.16 -3.25 -16.73
N ASP A 78 13.91 -2.64 -17.89
CA ASP A 78 14.85 -2.56 -19.00
C ASP A 78 15.78 -1.34 -18.83
N ASP A 79 17.01 -1.58 -18.39
CA ASP A 79 17.99 -0.53 -18.10
C ASP A 79 18.39 0.27 -19.34
N GLU A 80 18.48 -0.38 -20.52
CA GLU A 80 18.81 0.31 -21.79
C GLU A 80 17.72 1.31 -22.15
N LEU A 81 16.45 0.90 -22.04
CA LEU A 81 15.33 1.80 -22.25
C LEU A 81 15.29 2.91 -21.20
N ALA A 82 15.54 2.58 -19.92
CA ALA A 82 15.54 3.56 -18.84
C ALA A 82 16.57 4.67 -19.04
N ASP A 83 17.78 4.33 -19.52
CA ASP A 83 18.86 5.29 -19.76
C ASP A 83 18.52 6.31 -20.86
N ASP A 84 17.65 5.95 -21.81
CA ASP A 84 17.19 6.82 -22.88
C ASP A 84 15.91 7.62 -22.55
N ILE A 85 15.28 7.38 -21.40
CA ILE A 85 14.16 8.20 -20.92
C ILE A 85 14.68 9.45 -20.21
N GLU A 86 14.08 10.60 -20.51
CA GLU A 86 14.43 11.86 -19.86
C GLU A 86 14.26 11.76 -18.32
N PRO A 87 15.29 12.16 -17.54
CA PRO A 87 15.28 11.96 -16.08
C PRO A 87 14.10 12.59 -15.33
N GLN A 88 13.48 13.63 -15.89
CA GLN A 88 12.30 14.27 -15.28
C GLN A 88 11.07 13.35 -15.25
N PHE A 89 10.98 12.42 -16.21
CA PHE A 89 9.88 11.47 -16.31
C PHE A 89 10.21 10.10 -15.72
N LEU A 90 11.48 9.80 -15.42
CA LEU A 90 11.90 8.47 -14.97
C LEU A 90 11.84 8.34 -13.43
N LEU A 91 11.13 7.31 -12.96
CA LEU A 91 11.30 6.72 -11.64
C LEU A 91 12.40 5.66 -11.72
N ASN A 92 13.65 6.10 -11.57
CA ASN A 92 14.81 5.23 -11.73
C ASN A 92 14.93 4.26 -10.54
N ILE A 93 14.69 2.97 -10.80
CA ILE A 93 14.66 1.91 -9.79
C ILE A 93 16.00 1.81 -9.05
N GLU A 94 17.13 1.85 -9.76
CA GLU A 94 18.47 1.73 -9.17
C GLU A 94 18.82 2.91 -8.24
N LYS A 95 18.32 4.10 -8.54
CA LYS A 95 18.52 5.29 -7.69
C LYS A 95 17.59 5.31 -6.48
N LEU A 96 16.41 4.71 -6.59
CA LEU A 96 15.38 4.77 -5.56
C LEU A 96 15.48 3.64 -4.53
N PHE A 97 16.03 2.49 -4.91
CA PHE A 97 16.06 1.27 -4.10
C PHE A 97 17.48 0.76 -3.83
N PRO A 98 17.73 0.13 -2.67
CA PRO A 98 18.99 -0.58 -2.42
C PRO A 98 19.24 -1.66 -3.49
N GLY A 99 20.51 -1.93 -3.82
CA GLY A 99 20.88 -2.79 -4.96
C GLY A 99 20.16 -4.14 -5.03
N LYS A 100 20.06 -4.87 -3.92
CA LYS A 100 19.34 -6.16 -3.86
C LYS A 100 17.85 -6.02 -4.16
N SER A 101 17.21 -4.97 -3.64
CA SER A 101 15.79 -4.69 -3.89
C SER A 101 15.58 -4.20 -5.32
N ALA A 102 16.47 -3.35 -5.84
CA ALA A 102 16.44 -2.88 -7.22
C ALA A 102 16.53 -4.06 -8.20
N GLU A 103 17.46 -4.99 -8.00
CA GLU A 103 17.60 -6.21 -8.82
C GLU A 103 16.31 -7.05 -8.81
N ALA A 104 15.74 -7.30 -7.62
CA ALA A 104 14.49 -8.05 -7.48
C ALA A 104 13.31 -7.36 -8.18
N LEU A 105 13.19 -6.04 -8.04
CA LEU A 105 12.14 -5.24 -8.68
C LEU A 105 12.29 -5.24 -10.20
N LYS A 106 13.51 -5.05 -10.73
CA LYS A 106 13.76 -5.12 -12.18
C LYS A 106 13.45 -6.50 -12.73
N ALA A 107 13.81 -7.58 -12.01
CA ALA A 107 13.45 -8.93 -12.40
C ALA A 107 11.92 -9.15 -12.41
N ALA A 108 11.19 -8.59 -11.44
CA ALA A 108 9.73 -8.70 -11.37
C ALA A 108 9.00 -7.90 -12.45
N VAL A 109 9.47 -6.67 -12.73
CA VAL A 109 8.96 -5.80 -13.80
C VAL A 109 9.33 -6.35 -15.18
N GLY A 110 10.49 -6.99 -15.32
CA GLY A 110 11.04 -7.43 -16.59
C GLY A 110 11.27 -6.26 -17.54
N LYS A 111 11.10 -6.51 -18.84
CA LYS A 111 11.25 -5.45 -19.87
C LYS A 111 10.01 -4.58 -20.06
N SER A 112 8.99 -4.75 -19.22
CA SER A 112 7.75 -3.98 -19.31
C SER A 112 7.94 -2.56 -18.81
N MET A 113 7.23 -1.62 -19.42
CA MET A 113 7.20 -0.22 -18.98
C MET A 113 5.84 0.14 -18.39
N PHE A 114 5.86 0.85 -17.27
CA PHE A 114 4.67 1.26 -16.52
C PHE A 114 4.68 2.76 -16.26
N GLN A 115 3.48 3.34 -16.23
CA GLN A 115 3.26 4.75 -15.89
C GLN A 115 2.66 4.85 -14.50
N ALA A 116 3.31 5.59 -13.61
CA ALA A 116 2.72 6.07 -12.36
C ALA A 116 2.05 7.42 -12.64
N VAL A 117 0.71 7.41 -12.65
CA VAL A 117 -0.12 8.59 -12.92
C VAL A 117 -0.69 9.10 -11.60
N HIS A 118 -0.48 10.37 -11.32
CA HIS A 118 -1.07 11.06 -10.17
C HIS A 118 -1.98 12.17 -10.68
N ILE A 119 -3.30 12.02 -10.55
CA ILE A 119 -4.26 13.04 -10.96
C ILE A 119 -4.30 14.20 -9.94
N PRO A 120 -4.91 15.35 -10.25
CA PRO A 120 -4.91 16.48 -9.32
C PRO A 120 -5.63 16.15 -8.00
N THR A 121 -5.04 16.50 -6.86
CA THR A 121 -5.66 16.36 -5.54
C THR A 121 -7.00 17.09 -5.48
N ILE A 122 -7.13 18.27 -6.11
CA ILE A 122 -8.41 19.00 -6.14
C ILE A 122 -9.51 18.17 -6.81
N VAL A 123 -9.21 17.44 -7.88
CA VAL A 123 -10.15 16.53 -8.55
C VAL A 123 -10.50 15.36 -7.63
N SER A 124 -9.49 14.74 -7.00
CA SER A 124 -9.69 13.63 -6.07
C SER A 124 -10.59 14.01 -4.88
N ARG A 125 -10.44 15.24 -4.36
CA ARG A 125 -11.25 15.78 -3.25
C ARG A 125 -12.65 16.20 -3.69
N THR A 126 -12.82 16.67 -4.93
CA THR A 126 -14.15 17.01 -5.49
C THR A 126 -14.94 15.76 -5.88
N CYS A 127 -14.26 14.70 -6.29
CA CYS A 127 -14.86 13.46 -6.78
C CYS A 127 -14.58 12.28 -5.82
N ASP A 128 -14.18 11.14 -6.37
CA ASP A 128 -13.94 9.88 -5.66
C ASP A 128 -12.75 9.11 -6.25
N GLY A 129 -12.38 7.97 -5.65
CA GLY A 129 -11.32 7.10 -6.16
C GLY A 129 -11.62 6.50 -7.54
N GLY A 130 -12.91 6.28 -7.86
CA GLY A 130 -13.34 5.79 -9.17
C GLY A 130 -12.96 6.75 -10.31
N THR A 131 -12.78 8.03 -10.01
CA THR A 131 -12.38 9.05 -10.98
C THR A 131 -10.95 8.84 -11.48
N THR A 132 -10.04 8.35 -10.64
CA THR A 132 -8.60 8.31 -10.92
C THR A 132 -8.23 7.54 -12.19
N SER A 133 -8.66 6.28 -12.32
CA SER A 133 -8.34 5.48 -13.51
C SER A 133 -9.02 6.00 -14.77
N ARG A 134 -10.20 6.61 -14.63
CA ARG A 134 -10.95 7.19 -15.75
C ARG A 134 -10.25 8.44 -16.26
N TRP A 135 -9.95 9.39 -15.37
CA TRP A 135 -9.22 10.62 -15.69
C TRP A 135 -7.88 10.29 -16.35
N SER A 136 -7.09 9.41 -15.74
CA SER A 136 -5.84 8.91 -16.31
C SER A 136 -6.02 8.41 -17.74
N ALA A 137 -6.93 7.46 -17.97
CA ALA A 137 -7.14 6.89 -19.29
C ALA A 137 -7.58 7.91 -20.36
N MET A 138 -8.34 8.95 -20.00
CA MET A 138 -8.73 9.99 -20.95
C MET A 138 -7.50 10.75 -21.45
N GLN A 139 -6.65 11.19 -20.53
CA GLN A 139 -5.48 11.99 -20.89
C GLN A 139 -4.39 11.15 -21.55
N LEU A 140 -4.24 9.87 -21.15
CA LEU A 140 -3.39 8.90 -21.85
C LEU A 140 -3.83 8.74 -23.32
N GLY A 141 -5.13 8.54 -23.57
CA GLY A 141 -5.67 8.40 -24.92
C GLY A 141 -5.43 9.62 -25.79
N MET A 142 -5.70 10.82 -25.27
CA MET A 142 -5.44 12.08 -25.98
C MET A 142 -3.96 12.30 -26.28
N SER A 143 -3.08 11.91 -25.36
CA SER A 143 -1.63 12.06 -25.53
C SER A 143 -1.09 11.09 -26.57
N TYR A 144 -1.61 9.85 -26.62
CA TYR A 144 -1.28 8.91 -27.71
C TYR A 144 -1.75 9.43 -29.08
N ILE A 145 -2.96 9.99 -29.14
CA ILE A 145 -3.48 10.59 -30.39
C ILE A 145 -2.53 11.68 -30.90
N ALA A 146 -2.14 12.60 -30.03
CA ALA A 146 -1.29 13.74 -30.37
C ALA A 146 0.14 13.30 -30.70
N ALA A 147 0.82 12.60 -29.79
CA ALA A 147 2.23 12.21 -29.92
C ALA A 147 2.47 11.30 -31.14
N TYR A 148 1.57 10.35 -31.36
CA TYR A 148 1.72 9.39 -32.45
C TYR A 148 0.96 9.78 -33.71
N ARG A 149 0.37 10.98 -33.79
CA ARG A 149 -0.36 11.47 -34.97
C ARG A 149 -1.40 10.47 -35.45
N MET A 150 -2.24 10.01 -34.53
CA MET A 150 -3.35 9.12 -34.85
C MET A 150 -4.55 9.93 -35.34
N CYS A 151 -5.52 9.27 -35.98
CA CYS A 151 -6.82 9.89 -36.16
C CYS A 151 -7.47 10.12 -34.79
N ALA A 152 -7.97 11.33 -34.54
CA ALA A 152 -8.62 11.71 -33.29
C ALA A 152 -10.03 11.07 -33.19
N GLY A 153 -10.07 9.76 -32.96
CA GLY A 153 -11.30 8.97 -32.83
C GLY A 153 -11.42 7.82 -33.84
N GLU A 154 -10.35 7.04 -34.05
CA GLU A 154 -10.40 5.80 -34.85
C GLU A 154 -10.50 4.53 -33.98
N ALA A 155 -10.76 3.39 -34.62
CA ALA A 155 -10.95 2.12 -33.92
C ALA A 155 -9.75 1.70 -33.04
N ALA A 156 -8.51 2.04 -33.42
CA ALA A 156 -7.33 1.75 -32.61
C ALA A 156 -7.31 2.51 -31.27
N VAL A 157 -7.97 3.67 -31.18
CA VAL A 157 -8.10 4.44 -29.91
C VAL A 157 -8.94 3.67 -28.89
N ALA A 158 -9.87 2.83 -29.33
CA ALA A 158 -10.65 1.99 -28.43
C ALA A 158 -9.77 0.93 -27.74
N ASP A 159 -8.78 0.37 -28.43
CA ASP A 159 -7.82 -0.58 -27.84
C ASP A 159 -6.96 0.13 -26.77
N LEU A 160 -6.49 1.35 -27.05
CA LEU A 160 -5.78 2.17 -26.06
C LEU A 160 -6.66 2.46 -24.83
N SER A 161 -7.94 2.75 -25.06
CA SER A 161 -8.91 2.98 -23.98
C SER A 161 -9.13 1.73 -23.13
N PHE A 162 -9.23 0.55 -23.75
CA PHE A 162 -9.40 -0.71 -23.03
C PHE A 162 -8.13 -1.10 -22.26
N ALA A 163 -6.95 -0.89 -22.85
CA ALA A 163 -5.67 -1.08 -22.20
C ALA A 163 -5.53 -0.18 -20.95
N ALA A 164 -5.80 1.12 -21.09
CA ALA A 164 -5.65 2.08 -20.00
C ALA A 164 -6.70 1.96 -18.88
N LYS A 165 -7.87 1.38 -19.16
CA LYS A 165 -8.99 1.29 -18.19
C LYS A 165 -9.18 -0.10 -17.60
N HIS A 166 -8.64 -1.15 -18.21
CA HIS A 166 -8.89 -2.53 -17.80
C HIS A 166 -7.66 -3.43 -17.97
N ALA A 167 -7.16 -3.62 -19.20
CA ALA A 167 -6.20 -4.70 -19.47
C ALA A 167 -4.77 -4.45 -18.95
N GLY A 168 -4.38 -3.18 -18.83
CA GLY A 168 -3.05 -2.76 -18.35
C GLY A 168 -3.10 -1.89 -17.10
N VAL A 169 -4.26 -1.71 -16.47
CA VAL A 169 -4.40 -0.86 -15.28
C VAL A 169 -4.19 -1.66 -14.00
N ILE A 170 -3.47 -1.09 -13.04
CA ILE A 170 -3.35 -1.58 -11.68
C ILE A 170 -3.98 -0.55 -10.76
N GLN A 171 -5.12 -0.91 -10.17
CA GLN A 171 -5.84 -0.08 -9.21
C GLN A 171 -5.20 -0.17 -7.82
N MET A 172 -5.28 0.91 -7.04
CA MET A 172 -4.80 0.90 -5.66
C MET A 172 -5.74 0.07 -4.77
N ALA A 173 -7.03 0.03 -5.13
CA ALA A 173 -8.05 -0.74 -4.45
C ALA A 173 -9.15 -1.22 -5.40
N ASP A 174 -9.69 -2.41 -5.10
CA ASP A 174 -10.84 -2.99 -5.80
C ASP A 174 -12.18 -2.37 -5.31
N ILE A 175 -13.27 -2.63 -6.04
CA ILE A 175 -14.62 -2.18 -5.65
C ILE A 175 -15.14 -2.88 -4.40
N LEU A 176 -16.10 -2.25 -3.70
CA LEU A 176 -16.70 -2.81 -2.48
C LEU A 176 -18.12 -3.36 -2.66
N PRO A 177 -18.51 -4.39 -1.88
CA PRO A 177 -19.87 -4.93 -1.87
C PRO A 177 -20.93 -3.90 -1.49
N ALA A 178 -22.17 -4.14 -1.94
CA ALA A 178 -23.28 -3.19 -1.88
C ALA A 178 -23.55 -2.55 -0.51
N ARG A 179 -23.41 -3.29 0.59
CA ARG A 179 -23.65 -2.75 1.96
C ARG A 179 -22.72 -1.59 2.30
N ARG A 180 -21.53 -1.57 1.72
CA ARG A 180 -20.49 -0.56 1.91
C ARG A 180 -20.00 -0.05 0.55
N ALA A 181 -20.92 0.11 -0.40
CA ALA A 181 -20.65 0.36 -1.82
C ALA A 181 -19.72 1.56 -2.06
N ARG A 182 -18.57 1.28 -2.65
CA ARG A 182 -17.60 2.26 -3.15
C ARG A 182 -17.00 1.75 -4.45
N GLY A 183 -16.64 2.68 -5.32
CA GLY A 183 -15.85 2.39 -6.50
C GLY A 183 -14.42 1.97 -6.15
N PRO A 184 -13.57 1.75 -7.15
CA PRO A 184 -12.16 1.46 -6.93
C PRO A 184 -11.42 2.62 -6.25
N ASN A 185 -10.18 2.37 -5.83
CA ASN A 185 -9.31 3.39 -5.21
C ASN A 185 -9.91 4.04 -3.95
N GLU A 186 -10.75 3.32 -3.19
CA GLU A 186 -11.22 3.73 -1.86
C GLU A 186 -10.60 2.83 -0.78
N PRO A 187 -10.44 3.30 0.48
CA PRO A 187 -9.56 2.62 1.45
C PRO A 187 -9.97 1.18 1.73
N GLY A 188 -11.27 0.90 1.75
CA GLY A 188 -11.77 -0.43 2.07
C GLY A 188 -11.40 -1.51 1.05
N GLY A 189 -11.00 -1.15 -0.17
CA GLY A 189 -10.58 -2.11 -1.19
C GLY A 189 -9.06 -2.29 -1.28
N ILE A 190 -8.28 -1.59 -0.43
CA ILE A 190 -6.82 -1.69 -0.42
C ILE A 190 -6.42 -2.97 0.32
N LYS A 191 -5.68 -3.83 -0.36
CA LYS A 191 -5.09 -5.04 0.25
C LYS A 191 -3.93 -4.64 1.15
N PHE A 192 -3.73 -5.33 2.26
CA PHE A 192 -2.68 -5.00 3.24
C PHE A 192 -1.28 -5.06 2.63
N GLY A 193 -1.01 -6.01 1.72
CA GLY A 193 0.25 -6.07 0.98
C GLY A 193 0.47 -4.85 0.10
N HIS A 194 -0.55 -4.44 -0.69
CA HIS A 194 -0.48 -3.21 -1.48
C HIS A 194 -0.24 -1.99 -0.60
N PHE A 195 -0.93 -1.89 0.53
CA PHE A 195 -0.74 -0.76 1.44
C PHE A 195 0.68 -0.74 2.03
N ALA A 196 1.23 -1.89 2.41
CA ALA A 196 2.60 -1.99 2.86
C ALA A 196 3.60 -1.53 1.78
N ASP A 197 3.39 -1.92 0.51
CA ASP A 197 4.23 -1.51 -0.62
C ASP A 197 4.13 0.00 -0.97
N MET A 198 2.99 0.63 -0.67
CA MET A 198 2.85 2.09 -0.80
C MET A 198 3.76 2.84 0.19
N VAL A 199 3.97 2.28 1.38
CA VAL A 199 4.81 2.87 2.43
C VAL A 199 6.29 2.63 2.10
N GLN A 200 7.03 3.73 1.94
CA GLN A 200 8.40 3.70 1.43
C GLN A 200 9.47 3.43 2.52
N ALA A 201 9.06 2.90 3.68
CA ALA A 201 9.96 2.71 4.82
C ALA A 201 10.97 1.59 4.58
N ASP A 202 10.56 0.50 3.92
CA ASP A 202 11.43 -0.65 3.62
C ASP A 202 12.65 -0.25 2.78
N ARG A 203 12.46 0.54 1.73
CA ARG A 203 13.60 1.03 0.92
C ARG A 203 14.51 2.02 1.65
N LYS A 204 14.02 2.67 2.72
CA LYS A 204 14.80 3.62 3.53
C LYS A 204 15.53 2.94 4.69
N TYR A 205 14.91 1.92 5.28
CA TYR A 205 15.41 1.18 6.43
C TYR A 205 15.46 -0.34 6.14
N PRO A 206 16.19 -0.78 5.09
CA PRO A 206 16.17 -2.18 4.63
C PRO A 206 16.78 -3.18 5.63
N ASN A 207 17.49 -2.68 6.63
CA ASN A 207 18.15 -3.45 7.68
C ASN A 207 17.47 -3.26 9.04
N ASP A 208 16.24 -2.72 9.05
CA ASP A 208 15.44 -2.53 10.26
C ASP A 208 13.96 -2.88 9.95
N PRO A 209 13.64 -4.19 9.86
CA PRO A 209 12.29 -4.66 9.55
C PRO A 209 11.27 -4.25 10.62
N ALA A 210 11.68 -4.04 11.87
CA ALA A 210 10.81 -3.49 12.90
C ALA A 210 10.43 -2.06 12.55
N LYS A 211 11.41 -1.18 12.29
CA LYS A 211 11.12 0.20 11.89
C LYS A 211 10.29 0.28 10.62
N ALA A 212 10.60 -0.52 9.60
CA ALA A 212 9.85 -0.55 8.36
C ALA A 212 8.38 -0.96 8.60
N SER A 213 8.15 -1.98 9.43
CA SER A 213 6.81 -2.45 9.76
C SER A 213 6.03 -1.45 10.63
N LEU A 214 6.68 -0.79 11.58
CA LEU A 214 6.07 0.23 12.44
C LEU A 214 5.59 1.46 11.64
N GLU A 215 6.33 1.85 10.60
CA GLU A 215 5.87 2.90 9.67
C GLU A 215 4.62 2.46 8.88
N VAL A 216 4.54 1.18 8.49
CA VAL A 216 3.33 0.60 7.88
C VAL A 216 2.16 0.61 8.86
N VAL A 217 2.38 0.24 10.13
CA VAL A 217 1.35 0.27 11.17
C VAL A 217 0.84 1.69 11.43
N GLY A 218 1.74 2.67 11.55
CA GLY A 218 1.35 4.06 11.78
C GLY A 218 0.55 4.65 10.61
N ALA A 219 1.01 4.42 9.37
CA ALA A 219 0.26 4.82 8.19
C ALA A 219 -1.09 4.08 8.08
N GLY A 220 -1.10 2.78 8.40
CA GLY A 220 -2.25 1.89 8.27
C GLY A 220 -3.35 2.23 9.26
N THR A 221 -3.02 2.41 10.53
CA THR A 221 -4.00 2.82 11.56
C THR A 221 -4.54 4.22 11.27
N MET A 222 -3.72 5.15 10.77
CA MET A 222 -4.21 6.45 10.32
C MET A 222 -5.24 6.31 9.18
N LEU A 223 -4.91 5.58 8.12
CA LEU A 223 -5.81 5.44 6.97
C LEU A 223 -7.05 4.59 7.31
N PHE A 224 -6.85 3.40 7.86
CA PHE A 224 -7.91 2.42 8.06
C PHE A 224 -8.78 2.74 9.27
N ASP A 225 -8.23 3.26 10.37
CA ASP A 225 -9.05 3.58 11.55
C ASP A 225 -9.57 5.01 11.50
N GLN A 226 -8.72 6.01 11.22
CA GLN A 226 -9.15 7.41 11.33
C GLN A 226 -9.98 7.87 10.14
N ILE A 227 -9.53 7.57 8.90
CA ILE A 227 -10.21 8.01 7.68
C ILE A 227 -11.29 7.01 7.29
N TRP A 228 -10.95 5.74 7.14
CA TRP A 228 -11.88 4.73 6.63
C TRP A 228 -12.96 4.37 7.65
N LEU A 229 -12.60 3.71 8.76
CA LEU A 229 -13.57 3.31 9.76
C LEU A 229 -14.19 4.52 10.47
N GLY A 230 -13.36 5.49 10.85
CA GLY A 230 -13.72 6.67 11.64
C GLY A 230 -14.42 7.80 10.88
N SER A 231 -14.46 7.74 9.54
CA SER A 231 -15.20 8.71 8.73
C SER A 231 -16.09 8.03 7.70
N TYR A 232 -15.53 7.33 6.71
CA TYR A 232 -16.30 6.73 5.61
C TYR A 232 -17.36 5.70 6.10
N MET A 233 -17.04 4.94 7.15
CA MET A 233 -17.91 3.91 7.70
C MET A 233 -18.64 4.32 8.98
N SER A 234 -18.38 5.52 9.50
CA SER A 234 -19.07 6.06 10.68
C SER A 234 -19.21 7.59 10.62
N GLY A 235 -18.22 8.35 11.14
CA GLY A 235 -18.19 9.81 11.19
C GLY A 235 -18.34 10.38 12.62
N GLY A 236 -18.27 11.71 12.73
CA GLY A 236 -18.31 12.44 14.01
C GLY A 236 -16.92 12.70 14.59
N VAL A 237 -16.76 12.50 15.90
CA VAL A 237 -15.46 12.64 16.58
C VAL A 237 -14.43 11.66 16.02
N GLY A 238 -14.89 10.46 15.62
CA GLY A 238 -14.06 9.45 14.97
C GLY A 238 -13.15 8.70 15.95
N PHE A 239 -12.08 8.14 15.39
CA PHE A 239 -11.25 7.10 16.04
C PHE A 239 -9.78 7.51 16.20
N THR A 240 -9.53 8.81 16.43
CA THR A 240 -8.16 9.34 16.54
C THR A 240 -7.32 8.58 17.55
N GLN A 241 -7.78 8.43 18.78
CA GLN A 241 -6.98 7.78 19.84
C GLN A 241 -6.92 6.25 19.73
N TYR A 242 -7.83 5.64 18.98
CA TYR A 242 -7.66 4.22 18.62
C TYR A 242 -6.42 4.04 17.74
N ALA A 243 -6.23 4.94 16.77
CA ALA A 243 -5.10 4.88 15.86
C ALA A 243 -3.79 5.38 16.49
N THR A 244 -3.81 6.51 17.21
CA THR A 244 -2.58 7.12 17.75
C THR A 244 -1.83 6.19 18.69
N ALA A 245 -2.53 5.32 19.42
CA ALA A 245 -1.90 4.35 20.30
C ALA A 245 -0.86 3.45 19.60
N ALA A 246 -0.99 3.26 18.28
CA ALA A 246 -0.07 2.46 17.48
C ALA A 246 1.07 3.27 16.83
N TYR A 247 1.10 4.61 16.99
CA TYR A 247 2.14 5.46 16.39
C TYR A 247 2.60 6.63 17.27
N THR A 248 2.21 6.68 18.54
CA THR A 248 2.67 7.69 19.51
C THR A 248 3.38 7.03 20.68
N ASP A 249 4.15 7.86 21.39
CA ASP A 249 4.74 7.56 22.71
C ASP A 249 5.73 6.38 22.74
N ASN A 250 6.08 5.83 21.56
CA ASN A 250 6.97 4.70 21.35
C ASN A 250 6.57 3.43 22.12
N ILE A 251 5.32 3.30 22.55
CA ILE A 251 4.86 2.14 23.33
C ILE A 251 4.87 0.88 22.44
N LEU A 252 4.32 0.96 21.24
CA LEU A 252 4.38 -0.15 20.29
C LEU A 252 5.81 -0.45 19.83
N ASP A 253 6.62 0.59 19.62
CA ASP A 253 8.02 0.48 19.23
C ASP A 253 8.80 -0.34 20.29
N GLU A 254 8.67 0.02 21.57
CA GLU A 254 9.34 -0.66 22.68
C GLU A 254 9.01 -2.15 22.72
N PHE A 255 7.72 -2.51 22.65
CA PHE A 255 7.30 -3.91 22.65
C PHE A 255 7.78 -4.68 21.42
N THR A 256 7.81 -4.02 20.27
CA THR A 256 8.29 -4.62 19.03
C THR A 256 9.80 -4.87 19.09
N TYR A 257 10.58 -3.91 19.59
CA TYR A 257 12.03 -4.08 19.74
C TYR A 257 12.40 -5.09 20.84
N TYR A 258 11.62 -5.18 21.92
CA TYR A 258 11.74 -6.31 22.86
C TYR A 258 11.60 -7.65 22.14
N GLY A 259 10.58 -7.78 21.28
CA GLY A 259 10.39 -8.96 20.46
C GLY A 259 11.55 -9.22 19.48
N MET A 260 12.13 -8.17 18.89
CA MET A 260 13.31 -8.28 18.02
C MET A 260 14.53 -8.81 18.78
N ASP A 261 14.77 -8.34 19.99
CA ASP A 261 15.85 -8.83 20.84
C ASP A 261 15.60 -10.29 21.26
N TYR A 262 14.37 -10.64 21.62
CA TYR A 262 14.00 -12.00 21.97
C TYR A 262 14.24 -13.01 20.83
N ILE A 263 13.80 -12.69 19.60
CA ILE A 263 13.98 -13.59 18.45
C ILE A 263 15.45 -13.71 18.05
N LYS A 264 16.23 -12.65 18.24
CA LYS A 264 17.68 -12.68 18.04
C LYS A 264 18.37 -13.56 19.08
N ASP A 265 18.02 -13.41 20.35
CA ASP A 265 18.69 -14.12 21.43
C ASP A 265 18.32 -15.60 21.47
N LYS A 266 17.04 -15.94 21.29
CA LYS A 266 16.57 -17.32 21.38
C LYS A 266 16.72 -18.08 20.06
N TYR A 267 16.34 -17.47 18.94
CA TYR A 267 16.27 -18.13 17.64
C TYR A 267 17.41 -17.78 16.69
N LYS A 268 18.31 -16.89 17.10
CA LYS A 268 19.48 -16.46 16.30
C LYS A 268 19.08 -15.81 14.97
N VAL A 269 17.91 -15.19 14.91
CA VAL A 269 17.47 -14.39 13.76
C VAL A 269 18.27 -13.09 13.72
N ASP A 270 19.15 -12.93 12.72
CA ASP A 270 19.82 -11.65 12.47
C ASP A 270 18.90 -10.70 11.70
N TRP A 271 17.94 -10.12 12.41
CA TRP A 271 16.96 -9.20 11.83
C TRP A 271 17.60 -7.92 11.26
N LYS A 272 18.86 -7.60 11.61
CA LYS A 272 19.61 -6.48 11.03
C LYS A 272 20.29 -6.82 9.72
N ASN A 273 20.49 -8.11 9.42
CA ASN A 273 21.00 -8.59 8.14
C ASN A 273 20.09 -9.71 7.62
N PRO A 274 18.81 -9.39 7.32
CA PRO A 274 17.82 -10.40 7.02
C PRO A 274 18.22 -11.25 5.82
N ASN A 275 18.24 -12.57 6.02
CA ASN A 275 18.60 -13.53 4.98
C ASN A 275 17.57 -14.69 4.93
N PRO A 276 17.37 -15.34 3.76
CA PRO A 276 16.37 -16.42 3.63
C PRO A 276 16.61 -17.66 4.51
N ALA A 277 17.85 -17.90 4.95
CA ALA A 277 18.22 -18.98 5.85
C ALA A 277 18.05 -18.61 7.34
N ASP A 278 18.04 -17.31 7.68
CA ASP A 278 17.84 -16.78 9.03
C ASP A 278 16.35 -16.62 9.35
N LYS A 279 15.59 -17.68 9.10
CA LYS A 279 14.16 -17.76 9.40
C LYS A 279 13.87 -18.99 10.24
N VAL A 280 12.96 -18.83 11.19
CA VAL A 280 12.43 -19.95 11.97
C VAL A 280 11.28 -20.60 11.20
N THR A 281 11.20 -21.93 11.24
CA THR A 281 10.08 -22.64 10.60
C THR A 281 8.75 -22.25 11.27
N PRO A 282 7.72 -21.81 10.52
CA PRO A 282 6.45 -21.35 11.10
C PRO A 282 5.60 -22.52 11.62
N THR A 283 5.90 -23.00 12.82
CA THR A 283 5.09 -24.01 13.53
C THR A 283 4.25 -23.36 14.63
N GLN A 284 3.19 -24.04 15.07
CA GLN A 284 2.38 -23.55 16.19
C GLN A 284 3.19 -23.41 17.48
N GLU A 285 4.21 -24.24 17.70
CA GLU A 285 5.10 -24.13 18.87
C GLU A 285 5.90 -22.82 18.86
N ILE A 286 6.41 -22.43 17.69
CA ILE A 286 7.14 -21.16 17.51
C ILE A 286 6.21 -19.96 17.69
N VAL A 287 5.00 -20.03 17.13
CA VAL A 287 3.98 -19.00 17.35
C VAL A 287 3.62 -18.89 18.83
N ASN A 288 3.36 -20.02 19.48
CA ASN A 288 3.03 -20.06 20.90
C ASN A 288 4.14 -19.43 21.74
N ASP A 289 5.39 -19.73 21.45
CA ASP A 289 6.52 -19.21 22.21
C ASP A 289 6.70 -17.71 22.03
N ILE A 290 6.86 -17.24 20.79
CA ILE A 290 7.16 -15.82 20.51
C ILE A 290 6.00 -14.93 20.92
N ALA A 291 4.77 -15.27 20.53
CA ALA A 291 3.63 -14.42 20.82
C ALA A 291 3.26 -14.41 22.30
N THR A 292 3.42 -15.53 23.03
CA THR A 292 3.19 -15.55 24.48
C THR A 292 4.20 -14.67 25.20
N GLU A 293 5.49 -14.81 24.89
CA GLU A 293 6.55 -14.02 25.53
C GLU A 293 6.34 -12.52 25.33
N VAL A 294 6.11 -12.08 24.09
CA VAL A 294 5.93 -10.66 23.77
C VAL A 294 4.63 -10.12 24.36
N THR A 295 3.56 -10.92 24.38
CA THR A 295 2.30 -10.53 25.03
C THR A 295 2.47 -10.33 26.53
N LEU A 296 3.11 -11.28 27.21
CA LEU A 296 3.33 -11.20 28.66
C LEU A 296 4.21 -10.00 29.01
N ASN A 297 5.32 -9.81 28.29
CA ASN A 297 6.18 -8.64 28.48
C ASN A 297 5.39 -7.33 28.34
N ALA A 298 4.65 -7.16 27.24
CA ALA A 298 3.88 -5.94 27.00
C ALA A 298 2.79 -5.71 28.08
N MET A 299 2.10 -6.77 28.53
CA MET A 299 1.16 -6.68 29.65
C MET A 299 1.85 -6.26 30.94
N GLU A 300 2.99 -6.86 31.27
CA GLU A 300 3.79 -6.48 32.44
C GLU A 300 4.26 -5.02 32.37
N GLN A 301 4.62 -4.50 31.19
CA GLN A 301 4.98 -3.09 31.02
C GLN A 301 3.81 -2.16 31.37
N TYR A 302 2.60 -2.46 30.90
CA TYR A 302 1.40 -1.70 31.30
C TYR A 302 1.11 -1.78 32.80
N GLU A 303 1.36 -2.92 33.44
CA GLU A 303 1.17 -3.09 34.89
C GLU A 303 2.24 -2.36 35.72
N GLN A 304 3.49 -2.37 35.26
CA GLN A 304 4.63 -1.73 35.92
C GLN A 304 4.62 -0.21 35.77
N PHE A 305 4.10 0.31 34.66
CA PHE A 305 4.04 1.73 34.36
C PHE A 305 2.59 2.22 34.28
N PRO A 306 1.98 2.64 35.41
CA PRO A 306 0.60 3.14 35.43
C PRO A 306 0.33 4.29 34.46
N THR A 307 1.34 5.11 34.15
CA THR A 307 1.22 6.17 33.13
C THR A 307 0.98 5.62 31.73
N MET A 308 1.57 4.46 31.39
CA MET A 308 1.34 3.78 30.12
C MET A 308 -0.09 3.19 30.05
N MET A 309 -0.58 2.66 31.17
CA MET A 309 -1.97 2.21 31.32
C MET A 309 -2.97 3.36 31.19
N GLU A 310 -2.64 4.53 31.73
CA GLU A 310 -3.45 5.75 31.65
C GLU A 310 -3.43 6.37 30.24
N ASP A 311 -2.27 6.38 29.59
CA ASP A 311 -2.12 6.85 28.20
C ASP A 311 -2.97 6.02 27.23
N HIS A 312 -2.76 4.70 27.24
CA HIS A 312 -3.64 3.76 26.54
C HIS A 312 -4.81 3.33 27.44
N PHE A 313 -5.62 4.30 27.88
CA PHE A 313 -6.76 4.07 28.80
C PHE A 313 -7.80 3.07 28.24
N GLY A 314 -7.99 3.05 26.93
CA GLY A 314 -8.92 2.17 26.23
C GLY A 314 -8.37 0.77 26.05
N GLY A 315 -9.16 -0.24 26.41
CA GLY A 315 -8.76 -1.63 26.25
C GLY A 315 -8.36 -2.02 24.82
N SER A 316 -9.06 -1.49 23.81
CA SER A 316 -8.79 -1.76 22.40
C SER A 316 -7.46 -1.18 21.92
N GLN A 317 -7.03 -0.04 22.50
CA GLN A 317 -5.72 0.55 22.19
C GLN A 317 -4.62 -0.41 22.61
N ARG A 318 -4.70 -0.89 23.85
CA ARG A 318 -3.76 -1.88 24.39
C ARG A 318 -3.81 -3.19 23.63
N ALA A 319 -5.00 -3.70 23.34
CA ALA A 319 -5.18 -4.96 22.61
C ALA A 319 -4.50 -4.89 21.23
N GLY A 320 -4.73 -3.81 20.48
CA GLY A 320 -4.10 -3.62 19.17
C GLY A 320 -2.58 -3.51 19.26
N VAL A 321 -2.07 -2.74 20.22
CA VAL A 321 -0.61 -2.54 20.40
C VAL A 321 0.10 -3.83 20.83
N ILE A 322 -0.44 -4.56 21.80
CA ILE A 322 0.16 -5.81 22.30
C ILE A 322 0.15 -6.90 21.22
N ALA A 323 -0.97 -7.02 20.49
CA ALA A 323 -1.11 -7.99 19.41
C ALA A 323 -0.27 -7.62 18.17
N ALA A 324 -0.12 -6.33 17.87
CA ALA A 324 0.77 -5.85 16.81
C ALA A 324 2.22 -6.26 17.10
N ALA A 325 2.74 -5.98 18.30
CA ALA A 325 4.10 -6.38 18.67
C ALA A 325 4.31 -7.90 18.59
N SER A 326 3.34 -8.69 19.07
CA SER A 326 3.37 -10.16 19.03
C SER A 326 3.35 -10.70 17.60
N GLY A 327 2.48 -10.15 16.75
CA GLY A 327 2.34 -10.52 15.36
C GLY A 327 3.55 -10.14 14.52
N LEU A 328 4.09 -8.93 14.71
CA LEU A 328 5.32 -8.46 14.05
C LEU A 328 6.51 -9.34 14.42
N SER A 329 6.70 -9.63 15.71
CA SER A 329 7.80 -10.47 16.18
C SER A 329 7.75 -11.87 15.57
N THR A 330 6.55 -12.47 15.54
CA THR A 330 6.34 -13.80 14.95
C THR A 330 6.51 -13.79 13.42
N GLY A 331 5.96 -12.77 12.75
CA GLY A 331 6.03 -12.62 11.30
C GLY A 331 7.46 -12.39 10.81
N ILE A 332 8.22 -11.53 11.50
CA ILE A 332 9.62 -11.24 11.17
C ILE A 332 10.51 -12.47 11.41
N ALA A 333 10.35 -13.15 12.56
CA ALA A 333 11.15 -14.33 12.87
C ALA A 333 10.96 -15.48 11.86
N THR A 334 9.74 -15.63 11.33
CA THR A 334 9.40 -16.75 10.43
C THR A 334 9.44 -16.37 8.95
N GLY A 335 9.41 -15.07 8.63
CA GLY A 335 9.18 -14.58 7.27
C GLY A 335 7.87 -15.08 6.67
N ASN A 336 6.82 -15.21 7.49
CA ASN A 336 5.50 -15.72 7.10
C ASN A 336 4.38 -14.86 7.73
N SER A 337 3.57 -14.19 6.90
CA SER A 337 2.50 -13.29 7.33
C SER A 337 1.40 -14.00 8.13
N ASN A 338 1.03 -15.24 7.76
CA ASN A 338 -0.01 -15.99 8.47
C ASN A 338 0.47 -16.51 9.84
N ALA A 339 1.78 -16.78 10.01
CA ALA A 339 2.35 -17.02 11.33
C ALA A 339 2.26 -15.75 12.19
N GLY A 340 2.54 -14.58 11.61
CA GLY A 340 2.30 -13.28 12.26
C GLY A 340 0.84 -13.09 12.69
N LEU A 341 -0.13 -13.40 11.82
CA LEU A 341 -1.56 -13.36 12.15
C LEU A 341 -1.92 -14.32 13.28
N ASN A 342 -1.35 -15.53 13.31
CA ASN A 342 -1.57 -16.45 14.43
C ASN A 342 -0.98 -15.90 15.74
N GLY A 343 0.17 -15.22 15.68
CA GLY A 343 0.74 -14.52 16.82
C GLY A 343 -0.16 -13.39 17.34
N TRP A 344 -0.75 -12.60 16.43
CA TRP A 344 -1.76 -11.59 16.76
C TRP A 344 -2.96 -12.22 17.50
N TYR A 345 -3.57 -13.26 16.93
CA TYR A 345 -4.79 -13.84 17.52
C TYR A 345 -4.52 -14.55 18.85
N LEU A 346 -3.38 -15.22 19.00
CA LEU A 346 -2.98 -15.78 20.29
C LEU A 346 -2.80 -14.70 21.35
N SER A 347 -2.16 -13.58 20.99
CA SER A 347 -1.98 -12.43 21.88
C SER A 347 -3.31 -11.91 22.41
N MET A 348 -4.32 -11.79 21.54
CA MET A 348 -5.67 -11.36 21.93
C MET A 348 -6.31 -12.31 22.96
N LEU A 349 -6.15 -13.63 22.79
CA LEU A 349 -6.68 -14.63 23.72
C LEU A 349 -5.98 -14.56 25.08
N LEU A 350 -4.65 -14.46 25.09
CA LEU A 350 -3.87 -14.36 26.33
C LEU A 350 -4.21 -13.08 27.11
N HIS A 351 -4.28 -11.93 26.41
CA HIS A 351 -4.66 -10.66 27.02
C HIS A 351 -6.06 -10.74 27.65
N LYS A 352 -7.04 -11.28 26.91
CA LYS A 352 -8.41 -11.44 27.40
C LYS A 352 -8.48 -12.21 28.72
N GLU A 353 -7.79 -13.34 28.81
CA GLU A 353 -7.77 -14.16 30.03
C GLU A 353 -6.93 -13.51 31.14
N GLY A 354 -5.80 -12.90 30.81
CA GLY A 354 -4.90 -12.31 31.79
C GLY A 354 -5.48 -11.09 32.53
N TRP A 355 -6.25 -10.24 31.83
CA TRP A 355 -6.88 -9.07 32.46
C TRP A 355 -8.40 -9.18 32.62
N SER A 356 -9.01 -10.31 32.23
CA SER A 356 -10.47 -10.49 32.22
C SER A 356 -11.21 -9.38 31.42
N ARG A 357 -10.51 -8.77 30.45
CA ARG A 357 -11.00 -7.72 29.56
C ARG A 357 -10.10 -7.66 28.32
N LEU A 358 -10.63 -7.09 27.24
CA LEU A 358 -9.88 -6.88 26.00
C LEU A 358 -10.20 -5.49 25.43
N GLY A 359 -11.05 -5.40 24.40
CA GLY A 359 -11.45 -4.15 23.76
C GLY A 359 -12.92 -3.77 23.98
N PHE A 360 -13.42 -2.91 23.11
CA PHE A 360 -14.82 -2.47 23.09
C PHE A 360 -15.78 -3.62 22.71
N PHE A 361 -17.10 -3.36 22.79
CA PHE A 361 -18.12 -4.33 22.39
C PHE A 361 -18.01 -4.69 20.90
N GLY A 362 -17.60 -5.92 20.60
CA GLY A 362 -17.41 -6.40 19.23
C GLY A 362 -16.01 -6.16 18.67
N TYR A 363 -15.06 -5.70 19.49
CA TYR A 363 -13.65 -5.60 19.12
C TYR A 363 -13.10 -6.94 18.64
N ASP A 364 -13.38 -8.00 19.40
CA ASP A 364 -12.86 -9.35 19.17
C ASP A 364 -13.68 -10.19 18.18
N LEU A 365 -14.56 -9.59 17.37
CA LEU A 365 -15.29 -10.33 16.34
C LEU A 365 -14.31 -11.06 15.40
N GLN A 366 -13.33 -10.33 14.88
CA GLN A 366 -12.31 -10.92 14.01
C GLN A 366 -11.35 -11.82 14.78
N ASP A 367 -11.05 -11.50 16.03
CA ASP A 367 -10.04 -12.21 16.82
C ASP A 367 -10.55 -13.58 17.30
N GLN A 368 -11.84 -13.70 17.63
CA GLN A 368 -12.46 -15.00 17.95
C GLN A 368 -12.57 -15.91 16.71
N CYS A 369 -12.76 -15.33 15.52
CA CYS A 369 -12.72 -16.07 14.25
C CYS A 369 -11.29 -16.31 13.73
N GLY A 370 -10.32 -15.55 14.24
CA GLY A 370 -9.00 -15.39 13.65
C GLY A 370 -8.19 -16.68 13.61
N SER A 371 -8.10 -17.36 14.76
CA SER A 371 -7.31 -18.59 14.90
C SER A 371 -7.78 -19.72 13.97
N THR A 372 -9.07 -19.78 13.61
CA THR A 372 -9.58 -20.79 12.66
C THR A 372 -9.51 -20.34 11.20
N ASN A 373 -9.50 -19.04 10.93
CA ASN A 373 -9.50 -18.50 9.57
C ASN A 373 -8.10 -18.17 9.04
N SER A 374 -7.09 -18.04 9.91
CA SER A 374 -5.70 -17.73 9.53
C SER A 374 -5.11 -18.74 8.55
N LEU A 375 -5.46 -20.02 8.67
CA LEU A 375 -4.99 -21.12 7.81
C LEU A 375 -6.14 -21.86 7.12
N SER A 376 -7.36 -21.30 7.14
CA SER A 376 -8.47 -21.86 6.38
C SER A 376 -8.16 -21.83 4.88
N VAL A 377 -8.77 -22.75 4.14
CA VAL A 377 -8.75 -22.79 2.68
C VAL A 377 -10.15 -22.65 2.09
N ARG A 378 -11.14 -22.30 2.93
CA ARG A 378 -12.52 -22.10 2.50
C ARG A 378 -12.68 -20.75 1.79
N PRO A 379 -13.65 -20.62 0.87
CA PRO A 379 -13.69 -19.53 -0.11
C PRO A 379 -13.68 -18.10 0.46
N ASP A 380 -14.35 -17.87 1.59
CA ASP A 380 -14.50 -16.55 2.24
C ASP A 380 -13.79 -16.45 3.59
N GLU A 381 -12.89 -17.39 3.88
CA GLU A 381 -12.10 -17.43 5.13
C GLU A 381 -10.61 -17.44 4.85
N GLY A 382 -10.20 -18.27 3.90
CA GLY A 382 -8.80 -18.56 3.60
C GLY A 382 -8.17 -17.52 2.71
N CYS A 383 -7.23 -16.74 3.24
CA CYS A 383 -6.42 -15.82 2.47
C CYS A 383 -5.06 -15.60 3.16
N ILE A 384 -3.98 -15.46 2.38
CA ILE A 384 -2.68 -15.05 2.93
C ILE A 384 -2.72 -13.58 3.36
N GLY A 385 -1.96 -13.20 4.39
CA GLY A 385 -2.05 -11.88 5.01
C GLY A 385 -1.97 -10.72 4.04
N GLU A 386 -1.09 -10.82 3.04
CA GLU A 386 -0.82 -9.80 2.03
C GLU A 386 -2.02 -9.53 1.11
N PHE A 387 -2.88 -10.52 0.88
CA PHE A 387 -4.09 -10.39 0.04
C PHE A 387 -5.38 -10.11 0.84
N ARG A 388 -5.30 -10.05 2.18
CA ARG A 388 -6.41 -9.58 3.03
C ARG A 388 -6.54 -8.06 2.94
N GLY A 389 -7.68 -7.53 3.40
CA GLY A 389 -7.97 -6.10 3.43
C GLY A 389 -9.30 -5.82 4.13
N PRO A 390 -9.70 -4.54 4.26
CA PRO A 390 -10.87 -4.14 5.04
C PRO A 390 -12.26 -4.51 4.48
#